data_AF-A0A2K8T6T0-F1
#
_entry.id   AF-A0A2K8T6T0-F1
#
_cell.length_a   1.000
_cell.length_b   1.000
_cell.length_c   1.000
_cell.angle_alpha   90.00
_cell.angle_beta   90.00
_cell.angle_gamma   90.00
#
_symmetry.space_group_name_H-M   'P 1'
#
loop_
_entity.id
_entity.type
_entity.pdbx_description
1 polymer ?
#
loop_
_entity_poly.entity_id
_entity_poly.type
_entity_poly.pdbx_seq_one_letter_code
_entity_poly.pdbx_strand_id
1 'polypeptide(L)'
;MKLLALSSSLFAIVGSVVGLTLPATAIGTAFFSKTTQAFNLPNIANQELRLTQILVPAGQWIINYSATPVNPGTNDAVRCYVRARETGEILSTHATFAGGGQGASYASTISGVTLVNLSEPTTMVLTCTRDRNGTGIYIDPGAEIAAY
;
A
#
# COMPACT_ATOMS: atom_id res chain seq x y z
N MET A 1 37.07 3.73 -73.62
CA MET A 1 37.46 2.64 -72.67
C MET A 1 37.46 3.28 -71.27
N LYS A 2 36.49 2.94 -70.40
CA LYS A 2 36.62 2.10 -69.18
C LYS A 2 37.80 2.49 -68.27
N LEU A 3 37.75 2.59 -66.93
CA LEU A 3 36.74 2.53 -65.85
C LEU A 3 37.48 2.94 -64.53
N LEU A 4 36.77 3.55 -63.58
CA LEU A 4 36.82 3.42 -62.10
C LEU A 4 38.04 3.77 -61.22
N ALA A 5 37.80 4.61 -60.20
CA ALA A 5 37.79 4.28 -58.75
C ALA A 5 37.37 5.55 -57.93
N LEU A 6 36.19 5.62 -57.27
CA LEU A 6 35.88 5.23 -55.87
C LEU A 6 36.82 5.87 -54.82
N SER A 7 36.39 6.77 -53.92
CA SER A 7 35.71 6.46 -52.64
C SER A 7 35.59 7.78 -51.82
N SER A 8 34.38 8.24 -51.45
CA SER A 8 33.61 7.99 -50.21
C SER A 8 33.90 8.93 -49.02
N SER A 9 32.99 9.89 -48.84
CA SER A 9 32.23 10.20 -47.60
C SER A 9 32.95 10.39 -46.26
N LEU A 10 32.79 11.58 -45.65
CA LEU A 10 32.18 11.70 -44.30
C LEU A 10 31.79 13.17 -44.02
N PHE A 11 30.51 13.52 -44.18
CA PHE A 11 29.92 14.68 -43.50
C PHE A 11 29.24 14.16 -42.24
N ALA A 12 29.90 14.32 -41.09
CA ALA A 12 29.28 14.04 -39.79
C ALA A 12 28.30 15.16 -39.46
N ILE A 13 27.01 14.93 -39.70
CA ILE A 13 25.94 15.76 -39.14
C ILE A 13 25.88 15.42 -37.65
N VAL A 14 26.43 16.30 -36.81
CA VAL A 14 26.23 16.26 -35.37
C VAL A 14 24.79 16.72 -35.10
N GLY A 15 23.86 15.78 -35.22
CA GLY A 15 22.48 15.96 -34.78
C GLY A 15 22.48 16.03 -33.26
N SER A 16 22.31 17.24 -32.73
CA SER A 16 22.01 17.41 -31.31
C SER A 16 20.65 16.78 -31.04
N VAL A 17 20.65 15.57 -30.47
CA VAL A 17 19.44 14.99 -29.90
C VAL A 17 19.11 15.83 -28.68
N VAL A 18 18.26 16.84 -28.87
CA VAL A 18 17.55 17.47 -27.75
C VAL A 18 16.70 16.35 -27.16
N GLY A 19 17.19 15.76 -26.07
CA GLY A 19 16.44 14.79 -25.29
C GLY A 19 15.15 15.46 -24.85
N LEU A 20 14.05 15.11 -25.51
CA LEU A 20 12.70 15.38 -25.05
C LEU A 20 12.52 14.57 -23.76
N THR A 21 12.99 15.11 -22.63
CA THR A 21 12.54 14.63 -21.33
C THR A 21 11.05 14.92 -21.29
N LEU A 22 10.24 13.86 -21.30
CA LEU A 22 8.82 13.98 -21.02
C LEU A 22 8.67 14.80 -19.73
N PRO A 23 7.78 15.81 -19.68
CA PRO A 23 7.57 16.56 -18.46
C PRO A 23 7.26 15.56 -17.35
N ALA A 24 7.94 15.70 -16.22
CA ALA A 24 7.59 14.93 -15.03
C ALA A 24 6.12 15.25 -14.72
N THR A 25 5.24 14.28 -14.98
CA THR A 25 3.87 14.35 -14.49
C THR A 25 3.97 14.43 -12.98
N ALA A 26 3.53 15.56 -12.42
CA ALA A 26 3.39 15.69 -10.98
C ALA A 26 2.60 14.46 -10.49
N ILE A 27 3.15 13.73 -9.52
CA ILE A 27 2.40 12.70 -8.82
C ILE A 27 1.13 13.40 -8.34
N GLY A 28 -0.02 12.88 -8.76
CA GLY A 28 -1.31 13.39 -8.36
C GLY A 28 -1.37 13.52 -6.84
N THR A 29 -2.22 14.40 -6.34
CA THR A 29 -2.47 14.57 -4.91
C THR A 29 -2.53 13.21 -4.19
N ALA A 30 -1.62 12.98 -3.24
CA ALA A 30 -1.66 11.76 -2.43
C ALA A 30 -2.71 11.90 -1.32
N PHE A 31 -3.50 10.85 -1.10
CA PHE A 31 -4.43 10.77 0.01
C PHE A 31 -3.81 9.91 1.10
N PHE A 32 -3.77 10.39 2.33
CA PHE A 32 -3.06 9.73 3.42
C PHE A 32 -3.81 9.86 4.73
N SER A 33 -3.80 8.79 5.53
CA SER A 33 -4.25 8.83 6.91
C SER A 33 -3.49 7.85 7.78
N LYS A 34 -3.24 8.23 9.03
CA LYS A 34 -2.45 7.47 10.00
C LYS A 34 -3.04 7.56 11.40
N THR A 35 -3.05 6.45 12.12
CA THR A 35 -3.49 6.43 13.53
C THR A 35 -2.44 7.06 14.44
N THR A 36 -2.89 7.79 15.45
CA THR A 36 -2.02 8.44 16.45
C THR A 36 -2.02 7.75 17.81
N GLN A 37 -2.89 6.76 17.99
CA GLN A 37 -3.06 6.01 19.22
C GLN A 37 -3.17 4.51 18.92
N ALA A 38 -2.92 3.70 19.94
CA ALA A 38 -3.11 2.27 19.88
C ALA A 38 -4.61 1.93 19.86
N PHE A 39 -4.97 0.82 19.20
CA PHE A 39 -6.33 0.31 19.22
C PHE A 39 -6.36 -1.17 19.60
N ASN A 40 -7.13 -1.52 20.62
CA ASN A 40 -7.33 -2.92 20.97
C ASN A 40 -8.15 -3.64 19.90
N LEU A 41 -7.66 -4.80 19.44
CA LEU A 41 -8.49 -5.68 18.62
C LEU A 41 -9.65 -6.21 19.47
N PRO A 42 -10.85 -6.36 18.88
CA PRO A 42 -11.98 -6.97 19.57
C PRO A 42 -11.64 -8.35 20.12
N ASN A 43 -12.27 -8.73 21.23
CA ASN A 43 -12.00 -10.02 21.87
C ASN A 43 -12.63 -11.21 21.13
N ILE A 44 -13.48 -10.93 20.14
CA ILE A 44 -14.23 -11.90 19.34
C ILE A 44 -13.51 -12.11 18.02
N ALA A 45 -13.27 -13.37 17.67
CA ALA A 45 -12.68 -13.79 16.40
C ALA A 45 -13.45 -13.20 15.21
N ASN A 46 -12.71 -12.77 14.20
CA ASN A 46 -13.23 -12.19 12.96
C ASN A 46 -14.07 -10.91 13.12
N GLN A 47 -14.19 -10.37 14.33
CA GLN A 47 -14.82 -9.07 14.52
C GLN A 47 -13.86 -7.97 14.05
N GLU A 48 -14.36 -7.12 13.15
CA GLU A 48 -13.57 -6.08 12.52
C GLU A 48 -13.39 -4.86 13.41
N LEU A 49 -12.14 -4.38 13.43
CA LEU A 49 -11.77 -3.07 13.93
C LEU A 49 -11.44 -2.15 12.77
N ARG A 50 -12.10 -1.00 12.70
CA ARG A 50 -11.75 0.07 11.75
C ARG A 50 -10.64 0.91 12.35
N LEU A 51 -9.51 1.03 11.66
CA LEU A 51 -8.36 1.81 12.14
C LEU A 51 -8.41 3.24 11.60
N THR A 52 -8.50 3.37 10.28
CA THR A 52 -8.50 4.67 9.60
C THR A 52 -9.12 4.55 8.20
N GLN A 53 -9.34 5.68 7.54
CA GLN A 53 -9.91 5.76 6.19
C GLN A 53 -9.40 6.95 5.40
N ILE A 54 -9.50 6.86 4.07
CA ILE A 54 -9.25 7.94 3.10
C ILE A 54 -10.38 7.96 2.06
N LEU A 55 -10.73 9.14 1.55
CA LEU A 55 -11.64 9.29 0.42
C LEU A 55 -10.82 9.50 -0.85
N VAL A 56 -10.92 8.57 -1.79
CA VAL A 56 -10.12 8.57 -3.03
C VAL A 56 -11.03 8.84 -4.22
N PRO A 57 -10.75 9.84 -5.08
CA PRO A 57 -11.53 10.10 -6.29
C PRO A 57 -11.53 8.93 -7.28
N ALA A 58 -12.43 8.96 -8.26
CA ALA A 58 -12.39 8.05 -9.39
C ALA A 58 -11.03 8.13 -10.13
N GLY A 59 -10.52 7.00 -10.62
CA GLY A 59 -9.23 6.92 -11.31
C GLY A 59 -8.42 5.67 -10.95
N GLN A 60 -7.20 5.61 -11.48
CA GLN A 60 -6.24 4.55 -11.15
C GLN A 60 -5.35 5.01 -9.99
N TRP A 61 -5.20 4.14 -8.99
CA TRP A 61 -4.49 4.45 -7.76
C TRP A 61 -3.63 3.28 -7.31
N ILE A 62 -2.46 3.60 -6.75
CA ILE A 62 -1.66 2.65 -5.98
C ILE A 62 -2.00 2.86 -4.50
N ILE A 63 -2.52 1.82 -3.87
CA ILE A 63 -2.87 1.85 -2.46
C ILE A 63 -1.78 1.15 -1.67
N ASN A 64 -1.21 1.87 -0.70
CA ASN A 64 -0.27 1.32 0.27
C ASN A 64 -0.90 1.38 1.66
N TYR A 65 -0.67 0.37 2.49
CA TYR A 65 -1.11 0.38 3.88
C TYR A 65 -0.13 -0.38 4.76
N SER A 66 -0.10 -0.01 6.04
CA SER A 66 0.59 -0.79 7.06
C SER A 66 -0.11 -0.73 8.42
N ALA A 67 0.11 -1.77 9.23
CA ALA A 67 -0.35 -1.84 10.60
C ALA A 67 0.57 -2.77 11.39
N THR A 68 0.84 -2.45 12.66
CA THR A 68 1.70 -3.26 13.52
C THR A 68 0.87 -3.89 14.63
N PRO A 69 0.34 -5.12 14.45
CA PRO A 69 -0.23 -5.86 15.56
C PRO A 69 0.83 -6.23 16.59
N VAL A 70 0.47 -6.04 17.86
CA VAL A 70 1.27 -6.39 19.02
C VAL A 70 0.44 -7.26 19.94
N ASN A 71 1.05 -8.34 20.42
CA ASN A 71 0.41 -9.27 21.33
C ASN A 71 1.43 -9.73 22.39
N PRO A 72 1.28 -9.31 23.66
CA PRO A 72 2.19 -9.72 24.74
C PRO A 72 1.96 -11.18 25.17
N GLY A 73 0.89 -11.83 24.70
CA GLY A 73 0.51 -13.19 25.08
C GLY A 73 0.83 -14.24 24.01
N THR A 74 -0.06 -15.23 23.92
CA THR A 74 0.02 -16.34 22.99
C THR A 74 -0.09 -15.87 21.55
N ASN A 75 0.74 -16.41 20.66
CA ASN A 75 0.71 -16.11 19.23
C ASN A 75 -0.72 -16.25 18.63
N ASP A 76 -1.17 -15.23 17.91
CA ASP A 76 -2.46 -15.20 17.20
C ASP A 76 -2.28 -14.63 15.79
N ALA A 77 -3.09 -15.07 14.85
CA ALA A 77 -3.11 -14.53 13.50
C ALA A 77 -3.95 -13.26 13.47
N VAL A 78 -3.36 -12.18 12.97
CA VAL A 78 -4.02 -10.90 12.70
C VAL A 78 -4.09 -10.68 11.21
N ARG A 79 -5.26 -10.31 10.70
CA ARG A 79 -5.49 -10.00 9.28
C ARG A 79 -5.88 -8.54 9.16
N CYS A 80 -5.31 -7.84 8.21
CA CYS A 80 -5.73 -6.49 7.86
C CYS A 80 -6.17 -6.43 6.40
N TYR A 81 -7.18 -5.61 6.16
CA TYR A 81 -7.84 -5.45 4.88
C TYR A 81 -7.89 -3.97 4.52
N VAL A 82 -7.72 -3.69 3.24
CA VAL A 82 -8.22 -2.45 2.67
C VAL A 82 -9.54 -2.76 1.99
N ARG A 83 -10.59 -2.01 2.33
CA ARG A 83 -11.93 -2.21 1.79
C ARG A 83 -12.55 -0.95 1.25
N ALA A 84 -13.36 -1.07 0.22
CA ALA A 84 -14.30 -0.03 -0.16
C ALA A 84 -15.44 0.00 0.87
N ARG A 85 -15.66 1.14 1.54
CA ARG A 85 -16.66 1.29 2.61
C ARG A 85 -18.07 1.09 2.09
N GLU A 86 -18.32 1.56 0.88
CA GLU A 86 -19.63 1.62 0.25
C GLU A 86 -20.12 0.23 -0.17
N THR A 87 -19.23 -0.59 -0.75
CA THR A 87 -19.57 -1.92 -1.27
C THR A 87 -19.19 -3.06 -0.30
N GLY A 88 -18.26 -2.80 0.63
CA GLY A 88 -17.65 -3.81 1.48
C GLY A 88 -16.61 -4.68 0.78
N GLU A 89 -16.31 -4.41 -0.49
CA GLU A 89 -15.34 -5.15 -1.29
C GLU A 89 -13.94 -5.10 -0.66
N ILE A 90 -13.26 -6.25 -0.61
CA ILE A 90 -11.88 -6.36 -0.15
C ILE A 90 -10.95 -6.08 -1.33
N LEU A 91 -10.24 -4.96 -1.27
CA LEU A 91 -9.28 -4.50 -2.29
C LEU A 91 -7.88 -5.08 -2.06
N SER A 92 -7.54 -5.36 -0.80
CA SER A 92 -6.30 -6.03 -0.41
C SER A 92 -6.47 -6.71 0.94
N THR A 93 -5.73 -7.79 1.17
CA THR A 93 -5.70 -8.53 2.43
C THR A 93 -4.31 -9.05 2.70
N HIS A 94 -3.82 -8.86 3.92
CA HIS A 94 -2.58 -9.47 4.40
C HIS A 94 -2.74 -9.92 5.85
N ALA A 95 -2.02 -10.99 6.19
CA ALA A 95 -2.06 -11.59 7.51
C ALA A 95 -0.65 -11.78 8.06
N THR A 96 -0.50 -11.65 9.37
CA THR A 96 0.71 -12.04 10.08
C THR A 96 0.37 -12.67 11.41
N PHE A 97 1.37 -13.24 12.06
CA PHE A 97 1.29 -13.73 13.42
C PHE A 97 1.81 -12.67 14.38
N ALA A 98 1.05 -12.35 15.42
CA ALA A 98 1.43 -11.41 16.47
C ALA A 98 1.61 -12.14 17.80
N GLY A 99 2.75 -11.88 18.46
CA GLY A 99 3.09 -12.44 19.77
C GLY A 99 4.01 -13.66 19.70
N GLY A 100 3.89 -14.56 20.69
CA GLY A 100 4.82 -15.68 20.87
C GLY A 100 6.00 -15.37 21.81
N GLY A 101 5.94 -14.23 22.50
CA GLY A 101 6.92 -13.81 23.51
C GLY A 101 6.76 -12.32 23.86
N GLN A 102 7.65 -11.81 24.71
CA GLN A 102 7.66 -10.43 25.19
C GLN A 102 8.81 -9.65 24.53
N GLY A 103 8.55 -8.40 24.10
CA GLY A 103 9.56 -7.51 23.51
C GLY A 103 9.33 -7.21 22.03
N ALA A 104 10.09 -6.24 21.50
CA ALA A 104 9.91 -5.70 20.14
C ALA A 104 10.08 -6.75 19.03
N SER A 105 10.84 -7.82 19.26
CA SER A 105 11.01 -8.94 18.33
C SER A 105 9.75 -9.76 18.08
N TYR A 106 8.71 -9.57 18.90
CA TYR A 106 7.42 -10.26 18.80
C TYR A 106 6.31 -9.34 18.27
N ALA A 107 6.65 -8.10 17.91
CA ALA A 107 5.81 -7.23 17.11
C ALA A 107 6.01 -7.56 15.63
N SER A 108 4.90 -7.65 14.90
CA SER A 108 4.92 -7.96 13.47
C SER A 108 4.28 -6.80 12.71
N THR A 109 4.84 -6.44 11.56
CA THR A 109 4.23 -5.45 10.68
C THR A 109 3.50 -6.15 9.55
N ILE A 110 2.23 -5.79 9.36
CA ILE A 110 1.46 -6.07 8.16
C ILE A 110 1.65 -4.87 7.24
N SER A 111 2.04 -5.10 6.00
CA SER A 111 2.07 -4.05 4.97
C SER A 111 1.60 -4.63 3.64
N GLY A 112 1.03 -3.80 2.78
CA GLY A 112 0.56 -4.24 1.48
C GLY A 112 0.45 -3.13 0.46
N VAL A 113 0.60 -3.51 -0.81
CA VAL A 113 0.43 -2.62 -1.95
C VAL A 113 -0.54 -3.26 -2.93
N THR A 114 -1.51 -2.50 -3.43
CA THR A 114 -2.45 -2.96 -4.46
C THR A 114 -2.74 -1.85 -5.46
N LEU A 115 -3.04 -2.22 -6.71
CA LEU A 115 -3.47 -1.28 -7.75
C LEU A 115 -4.99 -1.38 -7.87
N VAL A 116 -5.69 -0.25 -7.87
CA VAL A 116 -7.14 -0.19 -8.03
C VAL A 116 -7.51 0.76 -9.17
N ASN A 117 -8.64 0.50 -9.82
CA ASN A 117 -9.23 1.39 -10.81
C ASN A 117 -10.68 1.68 -10.40
N LEU A 118 -10.94 2.90 -9.92
CA LEU A 118 -12.20 3.30 -9.33
C LEU A 118 -13.05 4.04 -10.35
N SER A 119 -14.29 3.61 -10.55
CA SER A 119 -15.25 4.28 -11.43
C SER A 119 -15.90 5.51 -10.79
N GLU A 120 -15.86 5.62 -9.46
CA GLU A 120 -16.45 6.70 -8.67
C GLU A 120 -15.61 6.97 -7.41
N PRO A 121 -15.75 8.15 -6.76
CA PRO A 121 -15.10 8.40 -5.48
C PRO A 121 -15.45 7.33 -4.44
N THR A 122 -14.43 6.70 -3.85
CA THR A 122 -14.57 5.56 -2.94
C THR A 122 -13.91 5.85 -1.60
N THR A 123 -14.59 5.58 -0.50
CA THR A 123 -13.96 5.65 0.83
C THR A 123 -13.26 4.34 1.10
N MET A 124 -11.93 4.35 1.16
CA MET A 124 -11.16 3.18 1.54
C MET A 124 -10.94 3.14 3.04
N VAL A 125 -11.15 1.98 3.64
CA VAL A 125 -11.01 1.76 5.08
C VAL A 125 -9.97 0.69 5.32
N LEU A 126 -9.00 0.98 6.18
CA LEU A 126 -8.10 -0.01 6.74
C LEU A 126 -8.77 -0.64 7.96
N THR A 127 -9.04 -1.94 7.88
CA THR A 127 -9.60 -2.72 8.99
C THR A 127 -8.68 -3.86 9.37
N CYS A 128 -8.73 -4.30 10.62
CA CYS A 128 -8.04 -5.50 11.06
C CYS A 128 -8.95 -6.40 11.90
N THR A 129 -8.66 -7.70 11.87
CA THR A 129 -9.33 -8.75 12.65
C THR A 129 -8.29 -9.68 13.26
N ARG A 130 -8.73 -10.48 14.23
CA ARG A 130 -7.97 -11.61 14.77
C ARG A 130 -8.71 -12.92 14.46
N ASP A 131 -7.98 -14.01 14.29
CA ASP A 131 -8.58 -15.30 13.91
C ASP A 131 -9.17 -16.08 15.10
N ARG A 132 -8.74 -15.80 16.33
CA ARG A 132 -9.16 -16.51 17.55
C ARG A 132 -9.82 -15.58 18.56
N ASN A 133 -10.59 -16.13 19.49
CA ASN A 133 -11.08 -15.37 20.64
C ASN A 133 -9.94 -15.17 21.66
N GLY A 134 -9.94 -14.04 22.37
CA GLY A 134 -9.00 -13.79 23.46
C GLY A 134 -8.90 -12.31 23.80
N THR A 135 -7.86 -11.92 24.54
CA THR A 135 -7.63 -10.52 24.96
C THR A 135 -6.18 -10.11 24.70
N GLY A 136 -5.90 -8.80 24.79
CA GLY A 136 -4.53 -8.28 24.87
C GLY A 136 -3.83 -8.00 23.54
N ILE A 137 -4.45 -8.31 22.39
CA ILE A 137 -3.92 -7.92 21.08
C ILE A 137 -4.35 -6.50 20.78
N TYR A 138 -3.42 -5.66 20.34
CA TYR A 138 -3.69 -4.31 19.90
C TYR A 138 -2.91 -3.99 18.63
N ILE A 139 -3.36 -2.98 17.90
CA ILE A 139 -2.62 -2.36 16.81
C ILE A 139 -1.89 -1.15 17.39
N ASP A 140 -0.57 -1.11 17.23
CA ASP A 140 0.27 0.00 17.69
C ASP A 140 -0.10 1.31 16.97
N PRO A 141 0.19 2.50 17.54
CA PRO A 141 0.03 3.75 16.82
C PRO A 141 0.81 3.73 15.50
N GLY A 142 0.27 4.40 14.49
CA GLY A 142 0.95 4.55 13.21
C GLY A 142 0.50 3.58 12.12
N ALA A 143 -0.60 2.84 12.32
CA ALA A 143 -1.28 2.17 11.22
C ALA A 143 -1.74 3.22 10.19
N GLU A 144 -1.46 2.97 8.92
CA GLU A 144 -1.62 3.97 7.87
C GLU A 144 -2.19 3.38 6.58
N ILE A 145 -2.86 4.24 5.82
CA ILE A 145 -3.33 3.97 4.46
C ILE A 145 -3.02 5.19 3.59
N ALA A 146 -2.54 4.93 2.38
CA ALA A 146 -2.14 5.93 1.41
C ALA A 146 -2.59 5.55 0.00
N ALA A 147 -2.97 6.53 -0.81
CA ALA A 147 -3.26 6.40 -2.23
C ALA A 147 -2.41 7.40 -3.02
N TYR A 148 -1.76 6.93 -4.10
CA TYR A 148 -0.88 7.70 -4.99
C TYR A 148 -1.26 7.52 -6.46
#